data_AF-A0A7S1K591-F1
#
_entry.id   AF-A0A7S1K591-F1
#
_cell.length_a   1.000
_cell.length_b   1.000
_cell.length_c   1.000
_cell.angle_alpha   90.00
_cell.angle_beta   90.00
_cell.angle_gamma   90.00
#
_symmetry.space_group_name_H-M   'P 1'
#
loop_
_entity.id
_entity.type
_entity.pdbx_description
1 polymer ?
#
loop_
_entity_poly.entity_id
_entity_poly.type
_entity_poly.pdbx_seq_one_letter_code
_entity_poly.pdbx_strand_id
1 'polypeptide(L)'
;MVILGQRELEMAKAKEIQWMKQAEAITQACFLPYYLSATGVGRERFVFRSADPSAPVEFDPNRGDRRYLLRPEAIESVYLMWYFTGETKYREWGATMWKGIRSSCRGKFGYAILRDTNDPESQEDATESFFMAETLKYFYLLFSERETLDLSKWVLNTEAHPLIRRDRV
;
A
#
# COMPACT_ATOMS: atom_id res chain seq x y z
N MET A 1 -9.04 -3.87 0.10
CA MET A 1 -10.17 -4.80 -0.17
C MET A 1 -10.64 -5.64 1.01
N VAL A 2 -9.83 -6.56 1.59
CA VAL A 2 -10.31 -7.53 2.60
C VAL A 2 -10.90 -6.87 3.86
N ILE A 3 -10.21 -5.86 4.42
CA ILE A 3 -10.73 -5.15 5.60
C ILE A 3 -12.01 -4.38 5.31
N LEU A 4 -12.15 -3.79 4.12
CA LEU A 4 -13.38 -3.11 3.71
C LEU A 4 -14.55 -4.09 3.69
N GLY A 5 -14.37 -5.26 3.06
CA GLY A 5 -15.40 -6.30 3.05
C GLY A 5 -15.73 -6.83 4.45
N GLN A 6 -14.74 -6.97 5.34
CA GLN A 6 -14.96 -7.36 6.73
C GLN A 6 -15.83 -6.35 7.50
N ARG A 7 -15.78 -5.06 7.13
CA ARG A 7 -16.53 -3.98 7.80
C ARG A 7 -17.92 -3.73 7.22
N GLU A 8 -18.14 -4.11 5.96
CA GLU A 8 -19.40 -3.84 5.25
C GLU A 8 -20.34 -5.05 5.20
N LEU A 9 -19.82 -6.27 5.36
CA LEU A 9 -20.63 -7.49 5.28
C LEU A 9 -21.06 -7.97 6.67
N GLU A 10 -22.28 -8.48 6.77
CA GLU A 10 -22.71 -9.26 7.93
C GLU A 10 -22.04 -10.65 7.90
N MET A 11 -21.28 -10.97 8.94
CA MET A 11 -20.46 -12.18 8.99
C MET A 11 -20.51 -12.81 10.37
N ALA A 12 -20.34 -14.13 10.44
CA ALA A 12 -20.09 -14.79 11.72
C ALA A 12 -18.77 -14.28 12.33
N LYS A 13 -18.74 -14.07 13.65
CA LYS A 13 -17.58 -13.54 14.39
C LYS A 13 -16.26 -14.25 14.10
N ALA A 14 -16.29 -15.57 13.91
CA ALA A 14 -15.09 -16.34 13.57
C ALA A 14 -14.49 -15.90 12.21
N LYS A 15 -15.36 -15.58 11.24
CA LYS A 15 -14.97 -15.14 9.91
C LYS A 15 -14.47 -13.69 9.91
N GLU A 16 -15.06 -12.83 10.74
CA GLU A 16 -14.56 -11.46 10.97
C GLU A 16 -13.11 -11.48 11.49
N ILE A 17 -12.84 -12.30 12.50
CA ILE A 17 -11.48 -12.47 13.06
C ILE A 17 -10.52 -13.00 12.00
N GLN A 18 -10.95 -13.98 11.21
CA GLN A 18 -10.13 -14.53 10.13
C GLN A 18 -9.78 -13.47 9.08
N TRP A 19 -10.76 -12.70 8.62
CA TRP A 19 -10.55 -11.67 7.58
C TRP A 19 -9.68 -10.53 8.08
N MET A 20 -9.81 -10.14 9.34
CA MET A 20 -8.92 -9.15 9.96
C MET A 20 -7.46 -9.64 9.97
N LYS A 21 -7.23 -10.89 10.40
CA LYS A 21 -5.88 -11.50 10.37
C LYS A 21 -5.30 -11.57 8.95
N GLN A 22 -6.14 -11.91 7.97
CA GLN A 22 -5.73 -11.95 6.56
C GLN A 22 -5.39 -10.55 6.03
N ALA A 23 -6.21 -9.55 6.32
CA ALA A 23 -5.97 -8.17 5.91
C ALA A 23 -4.66 -7.62 6.50
N GLU A 24 -4.41 -7.90 7.77
CA GLU A 24 -3.16 -7.54 8.44
C GLU A 24 -1.95 -8.25 7.81
N ALA A 25 -2.02 -9.57 7.62
CA ALA A 25 -0.93 -10.35 7.03
C ALA A 25 -0.61 -9.91 5.59
N ILE A 26 -1.63 -9.66 4.76
CA ILE A 26 -1.46 -9.16 3.39
C ILE A 26 -0.80 -7.77 3.42
N THR A 27 -1.30 -6.86 4.27
CA THR A 27 -0.75 -5.50 4.36
C THR A 27 0.70 -5.53 4.82
N GLN A 28 1.03 -6.37 5.81
CA GLN A 28 2.41 -6.56 6.26
C GLN A 28 3.31 -7.12 5.14
N ALA A 29 2.83 -8.12 4.39
CA ALA A 29 3.56 -8.68 3.26
C ALA A 29 3.79 -7.64 2.14
N CYS A 30 2.85 -6.74 1.90
CA CYS A 30 2.98 -5.63 0.94
C CYS A 30 3.93 -4.51 1.43
N PHE A 31 4.01 -4.28 2.74
CA PHE A 31 4.95 -3.31 3.33
C PHE A 31 6.39 -3.83 3.33
N LEU A 32 6.58 -5.14 3.51
CA LEU A 32 7.90 -5.75 3.67
C LEU A 32 8.92 -5.38 2.55
N PRO A 33 8.57 -5.38 1.26
CA PRO A 33 9.49 -4.95 0.20
C PRO A 33 9.95 -3.49 0.32
N TYR A 34 9.08 -2.59 0.81
CA TYR A 34 9.47 -1.19 1.06
C TYR A 34 10.50 -1.12 2.18
N TYR A 35 10.27 -1.88 3.27
CA TYR A 35 11.15 -1.91 4.43
C TYR A 35 12.52 -2.55 4.14
N LEU A 36 12.57 -3.57 3.28
CA LEU A 36 13.78 -4.33 3.00
C LEU A 36 14.61 -3.81 1.82
N SER A 37 14.03 -3.01 0.93
CA SER A 37 14.76 -2.48 -0.23
C SER A 37 15.81 -1.43 0.17
N ALA A 38 16.90 -1.34 -0.57
CA ALA A 38 17.94 -0.34 -0.31
C ALA A 38 17.43 1.10 -0.53
N THR A 39 16.47 1.30 -1.44
CA THR A 39 15.91 2.62 -1.79
C THR A 39 14.67 3.00 -0.98
N GLY A 40 14.15 2.09 -0.14
CA GLY A 40 12.93 2.31 0.64
C GLY A 40 11.63 2.28 -0.19
N VAL A 41 11.65 1.76 -1.42
CA VAL A 41 10.46 1.59 -2.26
C VAL A 41 10.17 0.12 -2.57
N GLY A 42 8.90 -0.22 -2.68
CA GLY A 42 8.46 -1.58 -3.02
C GLY A 42 8.78 -1.93 -4.48
N ARG A 43 8.79 -3.23 -4.78
CA ARG A 43 9.04 -3.77 -6.12
C ARG A 43 7.77 -4.31 -6.76
N GLU A 44 7.70 -4.27 -8.10
CA GLU A 44 6.54 -4.67 -8.90
C GLU A 44 6.11 -6.12 -8.63
N ARG A 45 7.08 -7.03 -8.53
CA ARG A 45 6.82 -8.41 -8.12
C ARG A 45 7.85 -8.85 -7.11
N PHE A 46 7.40 -9.40 -6.01
CA PHE A 46 8.24 -10.03 -5.01
C PHE A 46 7.89 -11.51 -4.87
N VAL A 47 8.88 -12.29 -4.45
CA VAL A 47 8.75 -13.74 -4.34
C VAL A 47 8.98 -14.12 -2.89
N PHE A 48 8.09 -14.96 -2.38
CA PHE A 48 8.33 -15.67 -1.14
C PHE A 48 8.78 -17.09 -1.46
N ARG A 49 9.73 -17.61 -0.69
CA ARG A 49 10.25 -18.98 -0.83
C ARG A 49 10.36 -19.64 0.52
N SER A 50 10.31 -20.96 0.52
CA SER A 50 10.74 -21.76 1.67
C SER A 50 11.91 -22.63 1.25
N ALA A 51 12.88 -22.84 2.13
CA ALA A 51 13.98 -23.76 1.88
C ALA A 51 13.47 -25.22 1.75
N ASP A 52 12.43 -25.56 2.53
CA ASP A 52 11.70 -26.83 2.49
C ASP A 52 10.25 -26.63 2.98
N PRO A 53 9.32 -27.60 2.82
CA PRO A 53 7.91 -27.44 3.20
C PRO A 53 7.64 -27.17 4.70
N SER A 54 8.60 -27.46 5.57
CA SER A 54 8.54 -27.23 7.02
C SER A 54 9.23 -25.95 7.49
N ALA A 55 10.08 -25.36 6.65
CA ALA A 55 10.74 -24.09 6.95
C ALA A 55 9.79 -22.88 6.82
N PRO A 56 10.08 -21.77 7.52
CA PRO A 56 9.35 -20.52 7.35
C PRO A 56 9.48 -20.00 5.91
N VAL A 57 8.39 -19.42 5.43
CA VAL A 57 8.35 -18.73 4.14
C VAL A 57 9.02 -17.36 4.30
N GLU A 58 10.06 -17.10 3.52
CA GLU A 58 10.87 -15.89 3.56
C GLU A 58 10.79 -15.11 2.25
N PHE A 59 10.96 -13.79 2.34
CA PHE A 59 11.10 -12.92 1.17
C PHE A 59 12.43 -13.19 0.47
N ASP A 60 12.41 -13.44 -0.85
CA ASP A 60 13.61 -13.58 -1.67
C ASP A 60 13.97 -12.23 -2.31
N PRO A 61 14.99 -11.51 -1.80
CA PRO A 61 15.37 -10.20 -2.33
C PRO A 61 15.96 -10.27 -3.73
N ASN A 62 16.38 -11.44 -4.20
CA ASN A 62 17.04 -11.62 -5.50
C ASN A 62 16.08 -11.94 -6.63
N ARG A 63 14.84 -12.34 -6.33
CA ARG A 63 13.83 -12.71 -7.32
C ARG A 63 12.72 -11.67 -7.45
N GLY A 64 12.00 -11.77 -8.57
CA GLY A 64 10.89 -10.90 -8.90
C GLY A 64 11.30 -9.73 -9.79
N ASP A 65 10.36 -8.81 -9.98
CA ASP A 65 10.50 -7.64 -10.84
C ASP A 65 10.81 -6.45 -9.95
N ARG A 66 11.99 -5.87 -10.16
CA ARG A 66 12.57 -4.83 -9.30
C ARG A 66 12.12 -3.43 -9.65
N ARG A 67 11.27 -3.25 -10.66
CA ARG A 67 10.77 -1.93 -11.01
C ARG A 67 9.85 -1.39 -9.92
N TYR A 68 9.83 -0.08 -9.73
CA TYR A 68 8.81 0.62 -8.95
C TYR A 68 8.15 1.67 -9.82
N LEU A 69 6.89 1.42 -10.16
CA LEU A 69 6.14 2.23 -11.12
C LEU A 69 5.29 3.31 -10.43
N LEU A 70 5.65 3.72 -9.20
CA LEU A 70 4.90 4.70 -8.40
C LEU A 70 3.51 4.23 -7.95
N ARG A 71 3.28 2.91 -7.93
CA ARG A 71 1.96 2.31 -7.71
C ARG A 71 1.39 2.50 -6.30
N PRO A 72 0.05 2.52 -6.14
CA PRO A 72 -0.62 2.89 -4.90
C PRO A 72 -1.05 1.73 -4.00
N GLU A 73 -1.08 0.47 -4.45
CA GLU A 73 -1.91 -0.59 -3.83
C GLU A 73 -1.47 -0.91 -2.40
N ALA A 74 -0.16 -0.82 -2.14
CA ALA A 74 0.39 -0.99 -0.79
C ALA A 74 -0.04 0.15 0.14
N ILE A 75 0.03 1.42 -0.31
CA ILE A 75 -0.35 2.56 0.52
C ILE A 75 -1.87 2.68 0.67
N GLU A 76 -2.66 2.27 -0.32
CA GLU A 76 -4.11 2.08 -0.20
C GLU A 76 -4.41 1.12 0.95
N SER A 77 -3.77 -0.05 0.96
CA SER A 77 -4.00 -1.07 1.98
C SER A 77 -3.62 -0.53 3.37
N VAL A 78 -2.47 0.13 3.49
CA VAL A 78 -2.02 0.78 4.74
C VAL A 78 -3.04 1.85 5.20
N TYR A 79 -3.54 2.69 4.30
CA TYR A 79 -4.57 3.68 4.61
C TYR A 79 -5.85 3.03 5.13
N LEU A 80 -6.37 2.01 4.45
CA LEU A 80 -7.59 1.31 4.87
C LEU A 80 -7.41 0.64 6.23
N MET A 81 -6.25 0.03 6.49
CA MET A 81 -5.96 -0.56 7.79
C MET A 81 -5.96 0.50 8.90
N TRP A 82 -5.28 1.64 8.70
CA TRP A 82 -5.33 2.75 9.65
C TRP A 82 -6.75 3.29 9.87
N TYR A 83 -7.51 3.48 8.78
CA TYR A 83 -8.85 4.04 8.84
C TYR A 83 -9.77 3.18 9.72
N PHE A 84 -9.74 1.86 9.55
CA PHE A 84 -10.64 0.94 10.24
C PHE A 84 -10.14 0.43 11.60
N THR A 85 -8.84 0.47 11.90
CA THR A 85 -8.33 0.01 13.20
C THR A 85 -7.84 1.13 14.10
N GLY A 86 -7.35 2.24 13.52
CA GLY A 86 -6.72 3.33 14.25
C GLY A 86 -5.32 3.03 14.78
N GLU A 87 -4.75 1.87 14.45
CA GLU A 87 -3.41 1.52 14.91
C GLU A 87 -2.35 2.43 14.29
N THR A 88 -1.46 2.97 15.13
CA THR A 88 -0.43 3.94 14.72
C THR A 88 0.62 3.33 13.79
N LYS A 89 0.86 2.02 13.88
CA LYS A 89 1.83 1.30 13.05
C LYS A 89 1.64 1.54 11.54
N TYR A 90 0.39 1.69 11.08
CA TYR A 90 0.12 1.94 9.67
C TYR A 90 0.54 3.34 9.23
N ARG A 91 0.45 4.35 10.10
CA ARG A 91 1.02 5.68 9.83
C ARG A 91 2.55 5.66 9.86
N GLU A 92 3.15 4.89 10.76
CA GLU A 92 4.61 4.68 10.81
C GLU A 92 5.13 3.99 9.54
N TRP A 93 4.41 2.97 9.05
CA TRP A 93 4.69 2.29 7.78
C TRP A 93 4.54 3.25 6.61
N GLY A 94 3.45 4.02 6.55
CA GLY A 94 3.27 5.06 5.54
C GLY A 94 4.38 6.10 5.56
N ALA A 95 4.84 6.54 6.73
CA ALA A 95 5.95 7.49 6.84
C ALA A 95 7.25 6.89 6.32
N THR A 96 7.49 5.60 6.60
CA THR A 96 8.63 4.84 6.07
C THR A 96 8.58 4.76 4.55
N MET A 97 7.43 4.37 3.98
CA MET A 97 7.23 4.31 2.52
C MET A 97 7.44 5.67 1.86
N TRP A 98 6.84 6.72 2.42
CA TRP A 98 6.97 8.08 1.88
C TRP A 98 8.41 8.58 1.90
N LYS A 99 9.17 8.27 2.96
CA LYS A 99 10.59 8.63 3.04
C LYS A 99 11.37 8.04 1.87
N GLY A 100 11.17 6.75 1.56
CA GLY A 100 11.82 6.07 0.44
C GLY A 100 11.38 6.61 -0.92
N ILE A 101 10.07 6.78 -1.14
CA ILE A 101 9.55 7.39 -2.38
C ILE A 101 10.13 8.79 -2.59
N ARG A 102 10.14 9.62 -1.54
CA ARG A 102 10.66 10.99 -1.62
C ARG A 102 12.16 11.04 -1.86
N SER A 103 12.95 10.12 -1.31
CA SER A 103 14.39 10.11 -1.55
C SER A 103 14.75 9.57 -2.91
N SER A 104 14.05 8.53 -3.37
CA SER A 104 14.51 7.70 -4.49
C SER A 104 13.79 8.01 -5.79
N CYS A 105 12.54 8.48 -5.72
CA CYS A 105 11.73 8.79 -6.91
C CYS A 105 11.70 10.29 -7.22
N ARG A 106 12.12 11.19 -6.32
CA ARG A 106 12.03 12.64 -6.57
C ARG A 106 13.06 13.07 -7.61
N GLY A 107 12.58 13.63 -8.72
CA GLY A 107 13.39 14.30 -9.74
C GLY A 107 13.35 15.82 -9.60
N LYS A 108 13.91 16.52 -10.61
CA LYS A 108 13.96 18.00 -10.64
C LYS A 108 12.57 18.63 -10.67
N PHE A 109 11.64 18.05 -11.42
CA PHE A 109 10.31 18.63 -11.71
C PHE A 109 9.14 17.76 -11.25
N GLY A 110 9.39 16.60 -10.64
CA GLY A 110 8.33 15.65 -10.32
C GLY A 110 8.86 14.39 -9.64
N TYR A 111 8.15 13.27 -9.85
CA TYR A 111 8.51 11.96 -9.34
C TYR A 111 8.63 10.97 -10.51
N ALA A 112 9.72 10.22 -10.54
CA ALA A 112 10.07 9.28 -11.60
C ALA A 112 9.91 7.84 -11.11
N ILE A 113 9.52 6.94 -12.03
CA ILE A 113 9.61 5.51 -11.78
C ILE A 113 11.08 5.08 -11.58
N LEU A 114 11.30 3.95 -10.91
CA LEU A 114 12.62 3.33 -10.77
C LEU A 114 12.67 2.00 -11.52
N ARG A 115 13.73 1.76 -12.30
CA ARG A 115 13.94 0.48 -12.99
C ARG A 115 14.46 -0.61 -12.07
N ASP A 116 15.19 -0.26 -11.01
CA ASP A 116 15.62 -1.19 -9.95
C ASP A 116 15.49 -0.53 -8.56
N THR A 117 14.62 -1.09 -7.72
CA THR A 117 14.41 -0.72 -6.30
C THR A 117 15.65 -0.86 -5.40
N ASN A 118 16.77 -1.35 -5.89
CA ASN A 118 18.05 -1.35 -5.18
C ASN A 118 19.04 -0.31 -5.73
N ASP A 119 18.67 0.43 -6.78
CA ASP A 119 19.49 1.44 -7.42
C ASP A 119 18.74 2.78 -7.48
N PRO A 120 19.06 3.76 -6.61
CA PRO A 120 18.40 5.06 -6.62
C PRO A 120 18.72 5.90 -7.87
N GLU A 121 19.75 5.55 -8.65
CA GLU A 121 20.10 6.23 -9.90
C GLU A 121 19.34 5.66 -11.10
N SER A 122 18.54 4.60 -10.90
CA SER A 122 17.79 3.91 -11.95
C SER A 122 16.50 4.62 -12.38
N GLN A 123 16.38 5.93 -12.15
CA GLN A 123 15.22 6.73 -12.54
C GLN A 123 14.98 6.64 -14.06
N GLU A 124 13.71 6.57 -14.44
CA GLU A 124 13.25 6.71 -15.81
C GLU A 124 12.36 7.94 -15.89
N ASP A 125 12.47 8.71 -16.98
CA ASP A 125 11.74 9.96 -17.18
C ASP A 125 10.26 9.72 -17.53
N ALA A 126 9.55 9.09 -16.60
CA ALA A 126 8.16 8.72 -16.69
C ALA A 126 7.49 8.88 -15.32
N THR A 127 6.32 9.49 -15.32
CA THR A 127 5.44 9.61 -14.16
C THR A 127 4.06 9.11 -14.56
N GLU A 128 3.56 8.13 -13.84
CA GLU A 128 2.22 7.61 -14.09
C GLU A 128 1.15 8.52 -13.47
N SER A 129 0.01 8.67 -14.15
CA SER A 129 -1.06 9.56 -13.70
C SER A 129 -1.62 9.17 -12.32
N PHE A 130 -1.66 7.87 -12.03
CA PHE A 130 -2.08 7.33 -10.74
C PHE A 130 -1.17 7.72 -9.58
N PHE A 131 0.06 8.17 -9.82
CA PHE A 131 0.88 8.69 -8.72
C PHE A 131 0.19 9.89 -8.04
N MET A 132 -0.37 10.79 -8.85
CA MET A 132 -1.12 11.94 -8.36
C MET A 132 -2.54 11.57 -7.94
N ALA A 133 -3.23 10.75 -8.73
CA ALA A 133 -4.61 10.38 -8.45
C ALA A 133 -4.72 9.49 -7.21
N GLU A 134 -3.79 8.57 -6.99
CA GLU A 134 -3.91 7.52 -6.00
C GLU A 134 -2.83 7.59 -4.93
N THR A 135 -1.55 7.45 -5.30
CA THR A 135 -0.46 7.31 -4.33
C THR A 135 -0.39 8.51 -3.40
N LEU A 136 -0.34 9.73 -3.95
CA LEU A 136 -0.34 10.96 -3.14
C LEU A 136 -1.65 11.17 -2.38
N LYS A 137 -2.79 10.77 -2.94
CA LYS A 137 -4.10 10.88 -2.26
C LYS A 137 -4.14 9.98 -1.03
N TYR A 138 -3.72 8.71 -1.14
CA TYR A 138 -3.70 7.80 -0.01
C TYR A 138 -2.69 8.23 1.07
N PHE A 139 -1.52 8.76 0.69
CA PHE A 139 -0.62 9.37 1.67
C PHE A 139 -1.27 10.57 2.37
N TYR A 140 -1.90 11.47 1.61
CA TYR A 140 -2.60 12.62 2.18
C TYR A 140 -3.69 12.19 3.16
N LEU A 141 -4.55 11.24 2.77
CA LEU A 141 -5.63 10.73 3.61
C LEU A 141 -5.11 9.99 4.86
N LEU A 142 -4.05 9.19 4.73
CA LEU A 142 -3.45 8.47 5.86
C LEU A 142 -3.00 9.42 6.98
N PHE A 143 -2.49 10.59 6.64
CA PHE A 143 -2.03 11.59 7.61
C PHE A 143 -3.06 12.67 7.94
N SER A 144 -4.24 12.63 7.32
CA SER A 144 -5.35 13.54 7.62
C SER A 144 -6.27 12.96 8.69
N GLU A 145 -7.24 13.76 9.15
CA GLU A 145 -8.34 13.29 9.98
C GLU A 145 -9.26 12.36 9.17
N ARG A 146 -9.94 11.40 9.82
CA ARG A 146 -10.78 10.40 9.14
C ARG A 146 -11.94 11.04 8.39
N GLU A 147 -12.42 12.16 8.92
CA GLU A 147 -13.53 12.96 8.42
C GLU A 147 -13.21 13.65 7.09
N THR A 148 -11.92 13.75 6.72
CA THR A 148 -11.47 14.29 5.42
C THR A 148 -12.08 13.52 4.25
N LEU A 149 -12.23 12.19 4.39
CA LEU A 149 -12.95 11.34 3.47
C LEU A 149 -13.67 10.23 4.25
N ASP A 150 -14.93 10.52 4.62
CA ASP A 150 -15.79 9.59 5.35
C ASP A 150 -16.23 8.41 4.46
N LEU A 151 -15.62 7.23 4.66
CA LEU A 151 -15.92 6.00 3.91
C LEU A 151 -17.34 5.44 4.18
N SER A 152 -18.08 5.99 5.14
CA SER A 152 -19.51 5.69 5.29
C SER A 152 -20.38 6.39 4.24
N LYS A 153 -19.85 7.45 3.60
CA LYS A 153 -20.52 8.27 2.57
C LYS A 153 -19.92 8.08 1.18
N TRP A 154 -18.64 7.78 1.11
CA TRP A 154 -17.88 7.67 -0.12
C TRP A 154 -17.38 6.25 -0.35
N VAL A 155 -17.37 5.82 -1.61
CA VAL A 155 -16.64 4.65 -2.08
C VAL A 155 -15.62 5.12 -3.11
N LEU A 156 -14.37 4.69 -2.97
CA LEU A 156 -13.33 4.98 -3.95
C LEU A 156 -13.42 3.94 -5.07
N ASN A 157 -13.38 4.38 -6.32
CA ASN A 157 -13.18 3.46 -7.44
C ASN A 157 -11.73 2.95 -7.46
N THR A 158 -11.40 2.10 -8.43
CA THR A 158 -10.07 1.50 -8.55
C THR A 158 -8.93 2.48 -8.90
N GLU A 159 -9.24 3.76 -9.16
CA GLU A 159 -8.27 4.82 -9.41
C GLU A 159 -8.35 5.91 -8.32
N ALA A 160 -8.77 5.51 -7.11
CA ALA A 160 -8.98 6.34 -5.94
C ALA A 160 -9.93 7.55 -6.15
N HIS A 161 -10.84 7.54 -7.12
CA HIS A 161 -11.82 8.61 -7.30
C HIS A 161 -13.04 8.37 -6.39
N PRO A 162 -13.41 9.34 -5.53
CA PRO A 162 -14.52 9.19 -4.61
C PRO A 162 -15.86 9.32 -5.34
N LEU A 163 -16.72 8.33 -5.11
CA LEU A 163 -18.10 8.26 -5.58
C LEU A 163 -19.04 8.23 -4.38
N ILE A 164 -20.18 8.92 -4.48
CA ILE A 164 -21.18 8.95 -3.41
C ILE A 164 -21.86 7.59 -3.30
N ARG A 165 -22.00 7.05 -2.09
CA ARG A 165 -22.79 5.84 -1.80
C ARG A 165 -24.28 6.16 -1.94
N ARG A 166 -25.01 5.36 -2.74
CA ARG A 166 -26.43 5.59 -3.06
C ARG A 166 -27.40 4.99 -2.03
N ASP A 167 -26.94 4.08 -1.20
CA ASP A 167 -27.70 3.20 -0.32
C ASP A 167 -27.98 3.79 1.08
N ARG A 168 -27.64 5.05 1.33
CA ARG A 168 -27.81 5.73 2.64
C ARG A 168 -28.35 7.16 2.55
N VAL A 169 -29.14 7.46 1.52
CA VAL A 169 -29.94 8.70 1.40
C VAL A 169 -31.40 8.39 1.65
#